data_AF-A0A4Q3CLA4-F1
#
_entry.id   AF-A0A4Q3CLA4-F1
#
_cell.length_a   1.000
_cell.length_b   1.000
_cell.length_c   1.000
_cell.angle_alpha   90.00
_cell.angle_beta   90.00
_cell.angle_gamma   90.00
#
_symmetry.space_group_name_H-M   'P 1'
#
loop_
_entity.id
_entity.type
_entity.pdbx_description
1 polymer ?
#
loop_
_entity_poly.entity_id
_entity_poly.type
_entity_poly.pdbx_seq_one_letter_code
_entity_poly.pdbx_strand_id
1 'polypeptide(L)' 'YMADLANADGRVSLRERPAASDEIGKPLASITTGLGLRIYRGDDCHGFWEIEAGTLQAGDMIVEVVPRNEPIAV' A
#
# COMPACT_ATOMS: atom_id res chain seq x y z
N TYR A 1 -18.78 -3.70 -8.11
CA TYR A 1 -17.86 -2.57 -7.94
C TYR A 1 -17.11 -2.57 -6.59
N MET A 2 -17.65 -3.10 -5.47
CA MET A 2 -16.82 -3.56 -4.32
C MET A 2 -16.21 -4.96 -4.54
N ALA A 3 -16.65 -5.64 -5.60
CA ALA A 3 -16.19 -6.98 -5.96
C ALA A 3 -14.70 -7.04 -6.34
N ASP A 4 -14.10 -6.00 -6.92
CA ASP A 4 -12.71 -6.09 -7.42
C ASP A 4 -11.66 -6.09 -6.29
N LEU A 5 -11.97 -5.47 -5.14
CA LEU A 5 -11.10 -5.48 -3.96
C LEU A 5 -11.28 -6.73 -3.08
N ALA A 6 -12.40 -7.45 -3.25
CA ALA A 6 -12.82 -8.59 -2.41
C ALA A 6 -12.93 -9.93 -3.17
N ASN A 7 -12.84 -9.94 -4.50
CA ASN A 7 -12.80 -11.16 -5.31
C ASN A 7 -11.38 -11.53 -5.65
N ALA A 8 -11.09 -12.83 -5.53
CA ALA A 8 -9.83 -13.44 -5.97
C ALA A 8 -9.57 -13.32 -7.49
N ASP A 9 -10.55 -12.84 -8.26
CA ASP A 9 -10.55 -12.65 -9.73
C ASP A 9 -10.35 -11.16 -10.15
N GLY A 10 -10.11 -10.26 -9.20
CA GLY A 10 -9.94 -8.83 -9.46
C GLY A 10 -8.64 -8.49 -10.21
N ARG A 11 -8.64 -7.39 -10.98
CA ARG A 11 -7.46 -6.91 -11.73
C ARG A 11 -6.37 -6.31 -10.85
N VAL A 12 -6.67 -6.09 -9.58
CA VAL A 12 -5.75 -5.59 -8.57
C VAL A 12 -5.66 -6.55 -7.39
N SER A 13 -4.63 -6.39 -6.59
CA SER A 13 -4.43 -7.15 -5.36
C SER A 13 -3.88 -6.25 -4.26
N LEU A 14 -4.21 -6.58 -3.02
CA LEU A 14 -3.62 -5.92 -1.86
C LEU A 14 -2.24 -6.50 -1.61
N ARG A 15 -1.26 -5.62 -1.44
CA ARG A 15 0.10 -5.96 -1.04
C ARG A 15 0.44 -5.25 0.26
N GLU A 16 1.00 -6.00 1.18
CA GLU A 16 1.61 -5.48 2.40
C GLU A 16 3.13 -5.51 2.23
N ARG A 17 3.80 -4.40 2.52
CA ARG A 17 5.26 -4.33 2.45
C ARG A 17 5.84 -3.30 3.41
N PRO A 18 7.09 -3.47 3.87
CA PRO A 18 7.76 -2.42 4.62
C PRO A 18 7.96 -1.17 3.75
N ALA A 19 7.93 0.01 4.38
CA ALA A 19 8.39 1.24 3.77
C ALA A 19 9.88 1.13 3.40
N ALA A 20 10.23 1.51 2.18
CA ALA A 20 11.62 1.52 1.73
C ALA A 20 12.37 2.72 2.32
N SER A 21 13.69 2.61 2.45
CA SER A 21 14.52 3.67 3.04
C SER A 21 14.43 5.01 2.30
N ASP A 22 14.23 5.00 0.98
CA ASP A 22 14.01 6.20 0.16
C ASP A 22 12.64 6.85 0.42
N GLU A 23 11.66 6.10 0.91
CA GLU A 23 10.30 6.60 1.13
C GLU A 23 10.15 7.28 2.50
N ILE A 24 11.11 7.07 3.41
CA ILE A 24 11.08 7.64 4.75
C ILE A 24 11.12 9.17 4.69
N GLY A 25 10.24 9.82 5.44
CA GLY A 25 10.05 11.26 5.41
C GLY A 25 9.12 11.76 4.31
N LYS A 26 8.71 10.90 3.36
CA LYS A 26 7.76 11.25 2.30
C LYS A 26 6.34 10.82 2.71
N PRO A 27 5.27 11.44 2.16
CA PRO A 27 3.92 11.01 2.43
C PRO A 27 3.60 9.68 1.73
N LEU A 28 2.70 8.89 2.29
CA LEU A 28 2.20 7.64 1.69
C LEU A 28 1.68 7.83 0.27
N ALA A 29 1.06 8.99 -0.01
CA ALA A 29 0.55 9.32 -1.33
C ALA A 29 1.65 9.48 -2.41
N SER A 30 2.92 9.56 -2.03
CA SER A 30 4.05 9.72 -2.96
C SER A 30 4.73 8.40 -3.34
N ILE A 31 4.26 7.25 -2.84
CA ILE A 31 4.82 5.96 -3.26
C ILE A 31 4.57 5.74 -4.76
N THR A 32 5.51 5.07 -5.42
CA THR A 32 5.45 4.80 -6.86
C THR A 32 5.15 3.33 -7.18
N THR A 33 5.04 2.50 -6.14
CA THR A 33 4.93 1.04 -6.24
C THR A 33 3.50 0.55 -6.45
N GLY A 34 2.51 1.42 -6.25
CA GLY A 34 1.08 1.12 -6.20
C GLY A 34 0.30 2.30 -5.61
N LEU A 35 -0.95 2.05 -5.21
CA LEU A 35 -1.80 3.03 -4.53
C LEU A 35 -1.82 2.75 -3.02
N GLY A 36 -1.21 3.63 -2.23
CA GLY A 36 -1.17 3.49 -0.76
C GLY A 36 -2.54 3.72 -0.11
N LEU A 37 -2.98 2.76 0.72
CA LEU A 37 -4.25 2.83 1.43
C LEU A 37 -4.08 3.21 2.90
N ARG A 38 -3.11 2.58 3.57
CA ARG A 38 -2.84 2.78 5.00
C ARG A 38 -1.44 2.30 5.35
N ILE A 39 -0.98 2.68 6.53
CA ILE A 39 0.21 2.14 7.18
C ILE A 39 -0.17 1.50 8.52
N TYR A 40 0.55 0.44 8.88
CA TYR A 40 0.63 -0.02 10.26
C TYR A 40 1.95 0.47 10.87
N ARG A 41 1.87 1.08 12.05
CA ARG A 41 3.01 1.57 12.81
C ARG A 41 2.93 0.99 14.22
N GLY A 42 3.65 -0.10 14.46
CA GLY A 42 3.41 -0.93 15.64
C GLY A 42 2.03 -1.58 15.56
N ASP A 43 1.19 -1.37 16.57
CA ASP A 43 -0.19 -1.88 16.63
C ASP A 43 -1.22 -0.91 16.01
N ASP A 44 -0.82 0.32 15.71
CA ASP A 44 -1.71 1.36 15.19
C ASP A 44 -1.86 1.27 13.66
N CYS A 45 -3.06 1.60 13.17
CA CYS A 45 -3.41 1.62 11.76
C CYS A 45 -3.82 3.03 11.34
N HIS A 46 -3.10 3.62 10.39
CA HIS A 46 -3.36 4.98 9.89
C HIS A 46 -3.70 4.95 8.39
N GLY A 47 -4.91 5.37 8.03
CA GLY A 47 -5.37 5.52 6.67
C GLY A 47 -4.70 6.68 5.93
N PHE A 48 -4.75 6.65 4.59
CA PHE A 48 -4.14 7.68 3.74
C PHE A 48 -4.67 9.11 3.97
N TRP A 49 -5.82 9.25 4.64
CA TRP A 49 -6.45 10.53 4.99
C TRP A 49 -6.00 11.08 6.36
N GLU A 50 -5.22 10.30 7.12
CA GLU A 50 -4.74 10.67 8.45
C GLU A 50 -3.38 11.35 8.37
N ILE A 51 -3.10 12.24 9.32
CA ILE A 51 -1.89 13.07 9.29
C ILE A 51 -0.62 12.22 9.44
N GLU A 52 -0.71 11.10 10.15
CA GLU A 52 0.35 10.13 10.36
C GLU A 52 0.83 9.48 9.06
N ALA A 53 -0.05 9.34 8.06
CA ALA A 53 0.29 8.85 6.73
C ALA A 53 0.94 9.96 5.85
N GLY A 54 0.98 11.21 6.33
CA GLY A 54 1.68 12.32 5.68
C GLY A 54 3.20 12.25 5.80
N THR A 55 3.74 11.36 6.63
CA THR A 55 5.19 11.14 6.75
C THR A 55 5.48 9.68 7.14
N LEU A 56 5.98 8.92 6.18
CA LEU A 56 6.42 7.54 6.38
C LEU A 56 7.65 7.49 7.30
N GLN A 57 7.67 6.49 8.16
CA GLN A 57 8.72 6.25 9.15
C GLN A 57 9.32 4.85 8.97
N ALA A 58 10.58 4.71 9.41
CA ALA A 58 11.21 3.41 9.41
C ALA A 58 10.44 2.45 10.33
N GLY A 59 10.10 1.26 9.83
CA GLY A 59 9.27 0.29 10.52
C GLY A 59 7.79 0.33 10.14
N ASP A 60 7.34 1.32 9.36
CA ASP A 60 5.99 1.32 8.81
C ASP A 60 5.77 0.14 7.86
N MET A 61 4.64 -0.54 8.03
CA MET A 61 4.13 -1.53 7.07
C MET A 61 3.06 -0.86 6.21
N ILE A 62 3.35 -0.69 4.93
CA ILE A 62 2.44 -0.09 3.96
C ILE A 62 1.49 -1.16 3.42
N VAL A 63 0.20 -0.85 3.42
CA VAL A 63 -0.81 -1.57 2.64
C VAL A 63 -1.12 -0.77 1.39
N GLU A 64 -0.90 -1.38 0.24
CA GLU A 64 -1.14 -0.76 -1.06
C GLU A 64 -1.93 -1.66 -2.00
N VAL A 65 -2.62 -1.05 -2.96
CA VAL A 65 -3.23 -1.75 -4.08
C VAL A 65 -2.24 -1.75 -5.24
N VAL A 66 -1.97 -2.94 -5.79
CA VAL A 66 -1.12 -3.12 -6.97
C VAL A 66 -1.87 -3.84 -8.08
N PRO A 67 -1.54 -3.61 -9.36
CA PRO A 67 -2.04 -4.44 -10.45
C PRO A 67 -1.70 -5.91 -10.22
N ARG A 68 -2.65 -6.81 -10.49
CA ARG A 68 -2.37 -8.24 -10.56
C ARG A 68 -1.70 -8.50 -11.91
N ASN A 69 -0.38 -8.60 -11.92
CA ASN A 69 0.32 -9.12 -13.09
C ASN A 69 0.00 -10.62 -13.21
N GLU A 70 -0.85 -10.98 -14.17
CA GLU A 70 -0.93 -12.36 -14.65
C GLU A 70 0.42 -12.68 -15.30
N PRO A 71 1.09 -13.81 -14.96
CA PRO A 71 2.29 -14.19 -15.69
C PRO A 71 1.89 -14.36 -17.16
N ILE A 72 2.55 -13.64 -18.06
CA ILE A 72 2.43 -13.85 -19.49
C ILE A 72 2.84 -15.31 -19.70
N ALA A 73 1.87 -16.18 -20.00
CA ALA A 73 2.16 -17.55 -20.38
C ALA A 73 3.02 -17.48 -21.65
N VAL A 74 4.30 -17.83 -21.53
CA VAL A 74 5.22 -18.03 -22.65
C VAL A 74 5.21 -19.49 -23.09
#